data_AF-A0A2V5VTI8-F1
#
_entry.id   AF-A0A2V5VTI8-F1
#
_cell.length_a   1.000
_cell.length_b   1.000
_cell.length_c   1.000
_cell.angle_alpha   90.00
_cell.angle_beta   90.00
_cell.angle_gamma   90.00
#
_symmetry.space_group_name_H-M   'P 1'
#
loop_
_entity.id
_entity.type
_entity.pdbx_description
1 polymer ?
#
loop_
_entity_poly.entity_id
_entity_poly.type
_entity_poly.pdbx_seq_one_letter_code
_entity_poly.pdbx_strand_id
1 'polypeptide(L)'
;MRKAARTKLVPIVEETPPPASAIHGRGASWSPANRFEKLHVDLTDADFVDVELTDEERPRPRTQYFRDGTKTIITRNNSPDVGFETSLNPYRGCEHGCIYCYARPTHEYLGFSAGLDFESKIMVKAGAAALLRAELESPGWEPQVLVMSGVTDPYQPIERKLRIT
;
A
#
# COMPACT_ATOMS: atom_id res chain seq x y z
N MET A 1 -26.04 25.84 -26.42
CA MET A 1 -25.83 24.67 -25.54
C MET A 1 -24.84 23.71 -26.23
N ARG A 2 -23.56 23.70 -25.83
CA ARG A 2 -22.58 22.75 -26.39
C ARG A 2 -22.71 21.43 -25.62
N LYS A 3 -23.15 20.36 -26.30
CA LYS A 3 -23.12 19.00 -25.74
C LYS A 3 -21.67 18.64 -25.43
N ALA A 4 -21.35 18.43 -24.16
CA ALA A 4 -20.06 17.86 -23.76
C ALA A 4 -19.95 16.46 -24.38
N ALA A 5 -18.92 16.25 -25.20
CA ALA A 5 -18.60 14.94 -25.73
C ALA A 5 -18.29 14.02 -24.53
N ARG A 6 -19.06 12.94 -24.38
CA ARG A 6 -18.75 11.89 -23.41
C ARG A 6 -17.47 11.21 -23.87
N THR A 7 -16.34 11.59 -23.29
CA THR A 7 -15.09 10.85 -23.41
C THR A 7 -15.34 9.44 -22.91
N LYS A 8 -15.37 8.45 -23.81
CA LYS A 8 -15.36 7.04 -23.42
C LYS A 8 -14.01 6.77 -22.76
N LEU A 9 -14.02 6.53 -21.45
CA LEU A 9 -12.87 5.97 -20.76
C LEU A 9 -12.67 4.56 -21.32
N VAL A 10 -11.58 4.35 -22.05
CA VAL A 10 -11.16 3.02 -22.49
C VAL A 10 -10.21 2.52 -21.41
N PRO A 11 -10.51 1.40 -20.73
CA PRO A 11 -9.55 0.81 -19.81
C PRO A 11 -8.29 0.45 -20.59
N ILE A 12 -7.13 0.95 -20.14
CA ILE A 12 -5.82 0.72 -20.78
C ILE A 12 -5.35 -0.72 -20.52
N VAL A 13 -5.92 -1.37 -19.50
CA VAL A 13 -5.62 -2.74 -19.09
C VAL A 13 -6.96 -3.48 -18.96
N GLU A 14 -7.14 -4.58 -19.69
CA GLU A 14 -8.19 -5.55 -19.37
C GLU A 14 -7.76 -6.24 -18.07
N GLU A 15 -8.31 -5.82 -16.94
CA GLU A 15 -8.02 -6.46 -15.65
C GLU A 15 -8.67 -7.84 -15.63
N THR A 16 -7.84 -8.89 -15.51
CA THR A 16 -8.30 -10.24 -15.26
C THR A 16 -9.07 -10.26 -13.93
N PRO A 17 -10.26 -10.87 -13.87
CA PRO A 17 -11.06 -10.90 -12.66
C PRO A 17 -10.27 -11.56 -11.52
N PRO A 18 -10.51 -11.14 -10.26
CA PRO A 18 -9.80 -11.69 -9.12
C PRO A 18 -9.93 -13.22 -9.08
N PRO A 19 -8.84 -13.99 -8.89
CA PRO A 19 -8.92 -15.42 -8.61
C PRO A 19 -9.90 -15.69 -7.48
N ALA A 20 -10.74 -16.71 -7.68
CA ALA A 20 -11.83 -17.05 -6.80
C ALA A 20 -11.37 -17.62 -5.43
N SER A 21 -10.12 -18.08 -5.32
CA SER A 21 -9.60 -18.69 -4.09
C SER A 21 -9.00 -17.67 -3.14
N ALA A 22 -9.48 -17.67 -1.90
CA ALA A 22 -8.90 -16.86 -0.83
C ALA A 22 -7.53 -17.43 -0.42
N ILE A 23 -6.56 -16.54 -0.21
CA ILE A 23 -5.25 -16.93 0.34
C ILE A 23 -5.32 -16.85 1.87
N HIS A 24 -5.05 -17.95 2.56
CA HIS A 24 -5.14 -17.98 4.02
C HIS A 24 -4.19 -16.96 4.69
N GLY A 25 -4.72 -16.16 5.60
CA GLY A 25 -3.97 -15.11 6.32
C GLY A 25 -3.73 -13.84 5.51
N ARG A 26 -4.41 -13.69 4.36
CA ARG A 26 -4.33 -12.55 3.45
C ARG A 26 -5.73 -11.99 3.20
N GLY A 27 -5.84 -10.68 3.08
CA GLY A 27 -7.12 -10.06 2.75
C GLY A 27 -7.32 -9.90 1.26
N ALA A 28 -6.24 -9.67 0.49
CA ALA A 28 -6.30 -9.76 -0.96
C ALA A 28 -6.05 -11.20 -1.42
N SER A 29 -6.85 -11.68 -2.38
CA SER A 29 -6.60 -12.96 -3.06
C SER A 29 -5.66 -12.80 -4.26
N TRP A 30 -5.33 -11.57 -4.67
CA TRP A 30 -4.65 -11.31 -5.92
C TRP A 30 -3.86 -9.99 -5.93
N SER A 31 -3.07 -9.79 -6.97
CA SER A 31 -2.28 -8.58 -7.22
C SER A 31 -2.76 -7.89 -8.50
N PRO A 32 -3.68 -6.90 -8.43
CA PRO A 32 -4.03 -6.07 -9.57
C PRO A 32 -2.81 -5.38 -10.17
N ALA A 33 -2.90 -5.09 -11.46
CA ALA A 33 -1.95 -4.24 -12.16
C ALA A 33 -1.84 -2.88 -11.45
N ASN A 34 -0.61 -2.38 -11.33
CA ASN A 34 -0.37 -1.04 -10.82
C ASN A 34 -0.73 -0.01 -11.89
N ARG A 35 -1.57 0.96 -11.57
CA ARG A 35 -2.05 1.99 -12.52
C ARG A 35 -0.96 2.88 -13.13
N PHE A 36 0.20 2.98 -12.49
CA PHE A 36 1.30 3.86 -12.88
C PHE A 36 2.44 3.13 -13.58
N GLU A 37 2.50 1.81 -13.45
CA GLU A 37 3.52 1.00 -14.10
C GLU A 37 3.14 0.71 -15.56
N LYS A 38 4.15 0.71 -16.44
CA LYS A 38 3.93 0.46 -17.88
C LYS A 38 3.84 -1.03 -18.22
N LEU A 39 4.39 -1.87 -17.36
CA LEU A 39 4.46 -3.31 -17.56
C LEU A 39 3.87 -4.01 -16.35
N HIS A 40 2.95 -4.92 -16.60
CA HIS A 40 2.41 -5.84 -15.61
C HIS A 40 2.51 -7.24 -16.19
N VAL A 41 2.95 -8.19 -15.37
CA VAL A 41 2.98 -9.60 -15.75
C VAL A 41 1.77 -10.25 -15.11
N ASP A 42 0.84 -10.71 -15.94
CA ASP A 42 -0.27 -11.52 -15.49
C ASP A 42 0.18 -12.99 -15.46
N LEU A 43 0.24 -13.57 -14.27
CA LEU A 43 0.61 -14.98 -14.07
C LEU A 43 -0.55 -15.94 -14.41
N THR A 44 -1.75 -15.40 -14.66
CA THR A 44 -2.92 -16.16 -15.11
C THR A 44 -3.12 -16.13 -16.62
N ASP A 45 -2.21 -15.48 -17.36
CA ASP A 45 -2.20 -15.49 -18.82
C ASP A 45 -2.01 -16.93 -19.35
N ALA A 46 -2.74 -17.28 -20.42
CA ALA A 46 -2.72 -18.61 -21.03
C ALA A 46 -1.35 -18.98 -21.61
N ASP A 47 -0.53 -17.98 -21.94
CA ASP A 47 0.85 -18.17 -22.38
C ASP A 47 1.82 -18.45 -21.21
N PHE A 48 1.37 -18.25 -19.97
CA PHE A 48 2.13 -18.59 -18.78
C PHE A 48 1.93 -20.08 -18.47
N VAL A 49 2.98 -20.89 -18.68
CA VAL A 49 3.00 -22.28 -18.22
C VAL A 49 3.24 -22.25 -16.71
N ASP A 50 2.16 -22.10 -15.94
CA ASP A 50 2.21 -22.40 -14.52
C ASP A 50 2.49 -23.90 -14.40
N VAL A 51 3.54 -24.27 -13.66
CA VAL A 51 3.66 -25.67 -13.23
C VAL A 51 2.40 -25.91 -12.40
N GLU A 52 1.56 -26.88 -12.78
CA GLU A 52 0.35 -27.19 -12.01
C GLU A 52 0.73 -27.67 -10.61
N LEU A 53 1.00 -26.71 -9.73
CA LEU A 53 1.25 -26.91 -8.31
C LEU A 53 -0.11 -26.90 -7.64
N THR A 54 -0.35 -27.89 -6.80
CA THR A 54 -1.48 -27.86 -5.89
C THR A 54 -1.39 -26.61 -4.99
N ASP A 55 -2.53 -26.17 -4.45
CA ASP A 55 -2.56 -25.03 -3.50
C ASP A 55 -1.68 -25.26 -2.25
N GLU A 56 -1.37 -26.52 -1.94
CA GLU A 56 -0.49 -26.93 -0.85
C GLU A 56 1.00 -26.78 -1.21
N GLU A 57 1.35 -26.96 -2.49
CA GLU A 57 2.71 -26.83 -3.01
C GLU A 57 3.09 -25.38 -3.32
N ARG A 58 2.10 -24.50 -3.54
CA ARG A 58 2.35 -23.07 -3.77
C ARG A 58 2.89 -22.40 -2.50
N PRO A 59 4.12 -21.84 -2.52
CA PRO A 59 4.70 -21.20 -1.35
C PRO A 59 3.87 -19.97 -0.97
N ARG A 60 3.38 -19.95 0.28
CA ARG A 60 2.59 -18.83 0.79
C ARG A 60 3.40 -17.54 0.69
N PRO A 61 2.82 -16.44 0.19
CA PRO A 61 3.52 -15.16 0.10
C PRO A 61 3.92 -14.70 1.50
N ARG A 62 5.22 -14.67 1.79
CA ARG A 62 5.77 -14.22 3.07
C ARG A 62 5.79 -12.69 3.09
N THR A 63 5.49 -12.11 4.25
CA THR A 63 5.68 -10.67 4.46
C THR A 63 7.17 -10.34 4.44
N GLN A 64 7.53 -9.38 3.61
CA GLN A 64 8.87 -8.83 3.40
C GLN A 64 8.90 -7.40 3.92
N TYR A 65 10.03 -7.03 4.53
CA TYR A 65 10.23 -5.71 5.09
C TYR A 65 11.37 -5.01 4.36
N PHE A 66 11.10 -3.82 3.86
CA PHE A 66 12.06 -3.01 3.11
C PHE A 66 12.35 -1.74 3.91
N ARG A 67 13.59 -1.26 3.84
CA ARG A 67 13.94 0.01 4.48
C ARG A 67 13.31 1.16 3.69
N ASP A 68 12.53 2.00 4.37
CA ASP A 68 12.11 3.29 3.83
C ASP A 68 13.22 4.32 4.07
N GLY A 69 13.81 4.82 2.97
CA GLY A 69 14.88 5.80 2.98
C GLY A 69 14.43 7.26 3.11
N THR A 70 13.11 7.51 3.10
CA THR A 70 12.52 8.86 3.14
C THR A 70 12.97 9.62 4.38
N LYS A 71 13.29 10.92 4.21
CA LYS A 71 13.87 11.79 5.25
C LYS A 71 12.86 12.68 5.97
N THR A 72 11.58 12.52 5.68
CA THR A 72 10.45 13.19 6.33
C THR A 72 9.49 12.14 6.89
N ILE A 73 8.76 12.48 7.95
CA ILE A 73 7.81 11.57 8.62
C ILE A 73 6.37 12.08 8.60
N ILE A 74 6.17 13.41 8.63
CA ILE A 74 4.85 14.03 8.52
C ILE A 74 4.49 14.15 7.05
N THR A 75 3.30 13.66 6.72
CA THR A 75 2.70 13.71 5.39
C THR A 75 1.43 14.55 5.44
N ARG A 76 1.17 15.28 4.34
CA ARG A 76 -0.01 16.15 4.17
C ARG A 76 -0.89 15.61 3.05
N ASN A 77 -2.19 15.79 3.21
CA ASN A 77 -3.17 15.49 2.18
C ASN A 77 -4.25 16.58 2.15
N ASN A 78 -4.95 16.69 1.03
CA ASN A 78 -6.04 17.64 0.80
C ASN A 78 -7.30 16.94 0.27
N SER A 79 -7.44 15.64 0.55
CA SER A 79 -8.59 14.88 0.07
C SER A 79 -9.84 15.29 0.85
N PRO A 80 -10.97 15.53 0.17
CA PRO A 80 -12.24 15.82 0.84
C PRO A 80 -12.83 14.57 1.55
N ASP A 81 -12.29 13.38 1.28
CA ASP A 81 -12.83 12.11 1.75
C ASP A 81 -12.26 11.68 3.12
N VAL A 82 -11.20 12.35 3.60
CA VAL A 82 -10.55 12.05 4.88
C VAL A 82 -10.58 13.27 5.80
N GLY A 83 -10.94 13.07 7.07
CA GLY A 83 -11.15 14.15 8.04
C GLY A 83 -9.88 14.72 8.68
N PHE A 84 -8.71 14.55 8.06
CA PHE A 84 -7.44 15.03 8.59
C PHE A 84 -6.53 15.56 7.48
N GLU A 85 -5.74 16.59 7.79
CA GLU A 85 -4.77 17.16 6.85
C GLU A 85 -3.40 16.50 7.00
N THR A 86 -2.90 16.42 8.24
CA THR A 86 -1.57 15.86 8.53
C THR A 86 -1.65 14.48 9.16
N SER A 87 -0.75 13.60 8.74
CA SER A 87 -0.54 12.30 9.38
C SER A 87 0.93 11.92 9.44
N LEU A 88 1.29 11.09 10.41
CA LEU A 88 2.61 10.49 10.55
C LEU A 88 2.52 8.98 10.29
N ASN A 89 3.38 8.44 9.43
CA ASN A 89 3.31 7.04 9.00
C ASN A 89 4.68 6.35 9.17
N PRO A 90 4.87 5.52 10.21
CA PRO A 90 6.12 4.78 10.44
C PRO A 90 6.32 3.64 9.43
N TYR A 91 5.22 3.17 8.84
CA TYR A 91 5.19 2.13 7.84
C TYR A 91 4.48 2.61 6.56
N ARG A 92 4.77 1.96 5.42
CA ARG A 92 3.92 2.00 4.22
C ARG A 92 3.54 0.57 3.88
N GLY A 93 2.25 0.32 3.66
CA GLY A 93 1.68 -1.03 3.68
C GLY A 93 1.23 -1.43 5.08
N CYS A 94 0.42 -2.48 5.18
CA CYS A 94 -0.08 -2.96 6.47
C CYS A 94 -0.29 -4.47 6.50
N GLU A 95 0.39 -5.15 7.43
CA GLU A 95 0.25 -6.60 7.66
C GLU A 95 -1.17 -7.08 7.98
N HIS A 96 -2.04 -6.21 8.50
CA HIS A 96 -3.44 -6.54 8.77
C HIS A 96 -4.24 -6.84 7.50
N GLY A 97 -3.84 -6.25 6.37
CA GLY A 97 -4.36 -6.62 5.06
C GLY A 97 -5.87 -6.47 4.87
N CYS A 98 -6.57 -5.56 5.57
CA CYS A 98 -8.01 -5.41 5.39
C CYS A 98 -8.36 -5.18 3.90
N ILE A 99 -9.19 -6.03 3.30
CA ILE A 99 -9.50 -5.97 1.85
C ILE A 99 -10.13 -4.63 1.45
N TYR A 100 -10.93 -4.05 2.34
CA TYR A 100 -11.59 -2.76 2.17
C TYR A 100 -10.73 -1.55 2.58
N CYS A 101 -9.42 -1.73 2.83
CA CYS A 101 -8.56 -0.66 3.29
C CYS A 101 -8.38 0.41 2.21
N TYR A 102 -8.82 1.64 2.49
CA TYR A 102 -8.71 2.78 1.58
C TYR A 102 -7.25 3.17 1.26
N ALA A 103 -6.29 2.73 2.09
CA ALA A 103 -4.89 3.04 1.91
C ALA A 103 -4.19 2.16 0.86
N ARG A 104 -4.82 1.07 0.41
CA ARG A 104 -4.25 0.13 -0.59
C ARG A 104 -3.70 0.83 -1.84
N PRO A 105 -4.39 1.79 -2.47
CA PRO A 105 -3.89 2.51 -3.64
C PRO A 105 -2.59 3.29 -3.38
N THR A 106 -2.26 3.61 -2.12
CA THR A 106 -1.04 4.36 -1.81
C THR A 106 0.24 3.56 -2.10
N HIS A 107 0.12 2.23 -2.15
CA HIS A 107 1.22 1.33 -2.51
C HIS A 107 1.57 1.38 -3.99
N GLU A 108 0.63 1.80 -4.84
CA GLU A 108 0.89 1.92 -6.27
C GLU A 108 1.93 3.02 -6.57
N TYR A 109 2.00 4.07 -5.75
CA TYR A 109 3.05 5.10 -5.85
C TYR A 109 4.46 4.57 -5.50
N LEU A 110 4.57 3.35 -4.98
CA LEU A 110 5.84 2.66 -4.75
C LEU A 110 6.20 1.68 -5.88
N GLY A 111 5.39 1.60 -6.93
CA GLY A 111 5.54 0.59 -7.99
C GLY A 111 5.00 -0.79 -7.59
N PHE A 112 4.29 -0.91 -6.48
CA PHE A 112 3.71 -2.16 -5.99
C PHE A 112 2.22 -2.31 -6.34
N SER A 113 1.69 -3.52 -6.27
CA SER A 113 0.24 -3.74 -6.41
C SER A 113 -0.54 -3.22 -5.20
N ALA A 114 -1.77 -2.74 -5.42
CA ALA A 114 -2.71 -2.39 -4.36
C ALA A 114 -3.32 -3.63 -3.66
N GLY A 115 -3.14 -4.83 -4.21
CA GLY A 115 -3.63 -6.09 -3.65
C GLY A 115 -2.67 -6.72 -2.66
N LEU A 116 -2.13 -7.90 -2.98
CA LEU A 116 -1.27 -8.67 -2.07
C LEU A 116 0.01 -7.93 -1.66
N ASP A 117 0.58 -7.08 -2.53
CA ASP A 117 1.81 -6.37 -2.18
C ASP A 117 1.61 -5.36 -1.04
N PHE A 118 0.43 -4.77 -0.89
CA PHE A 118 0.13 -3.85 0.22
C PHE A 118 0.32 -4.49 1.60
N GLU A 119 -0.02 -5.78 1.72
CA GLU A 119 0.02 -6.53 2.99
C GLU A 119 1.21 -7.48 3.11
N SER A 120 1.97 -7.66 2.03
CA SER A 120 3.15 -8.54 2.00
C SER A 120 4.47 -7.81 1.76
N LYS A 121 4.48 -6.55 1.30
CA LYS A 121 5.69 -5.74 1.11
C LYS A 121 5.58 -4.47 1.93
N ILE A 122 6.17 -4.48 3.13
CA ILE A 122 6.04 -3.38 4.09
C ILE A 122 7.30 -2.51 4.06
N MET A 123 7.14 -1.23 3.78
CA MET A 123 8.22 -0.25 3.90
C MET A 123 8.31 0.20 5.36
N VAL A 124 9.50 0.16 5.94
CA VAL A 124 9.77 0.42 7.35
C VAL A 124 10.63 1.65 7.49
N LYS A 125 10.10 2.70 8.13
CA LYS A 125 10.85 3.91 8.44
C LYS A 125 11.45 3.80 9.84
N ALA A 126 12.53 3.04 9.97
CA ALA A 126 13.19 2.76 11.25
C ALA A 126 13.60 4.02 12.05
N GLY A 127 13.84 5.15 11.38
CA GLY A 127 14.18 6.42 12.00
C GLY A 127 12.98 7.30 12.38
N ALA A 128 11.74 6.80 12.35
CA ALA A 128 10.53 7.60 12.47
C ALA A 128 10.52 8.54 13.69
N ALA A 129 10.87 8.05 14.88
CA ALA A 129 10.89 8.87 16.10
C ALA A 129 11.91 10.02 16.05
N ALA A 130 13.10 9.76 15.50
CA ALA A 130 14.13 10.79 15.36
C ALA A 130 13.72 11.86 14.33
N LEU A 131 13.13 11.43 13.22
CA LEU A 131 12.58 12.34 12.21
C LEU A 131 11.44 13.18 12.77
N LEU A 132 10.56 12.58 13.58
CA LEU A 132 9.43 13.29 14.19
C LEU A 132 9.92 14.34 15.17
N ARG A 133 10.89 14.00 16.02
CA ARG A 133 11.52 14.95 16.93
C ARG A 133 12.12 16.14 16.16
N ALA A 134 12.93 15.86 15.14
CA ALA A 134 13.57 16.91 14.34
C ALA A 134 12.55 17.84 13.66
N GLU A 135 11.44 17.29 13.16
CA GLU A 135 10.36 18.07 12.55
C GLU A 135 9.65 18.97 13.58
N LEU A 136 9.25 18.40 14.72
CA LEU A 136 8.53 19.12 15.78
C LEU A 136 9.39 20.18 16.49
N GLU A 137 10.71 19.98 16.55
CA GLU A 137 11.67 20.94 17.11
C GLU A 137 12.07 22.04 16.11
N SER A 138 11.67 21.92 14.84
CA SER A 138 12.04 22.91 13.82
C SER A 138 11.34 24.26 14.08
N PRO A 139 12.02 25.40 13.85
CA PRO A 139 11.41 26.72 14.01
C PRO A 139 10.20 26.98 13.10
N GLY A 140 10.06 26.21 12.02
CA GLY A 140 8.96 26.32 11.06
C GLY A 140 7.77 25.42 11.39
N TRP A 141 7.84 24.62 12.47
CA TRP A 141 6.71 23.79 12.86
C TRP A 141 5.61 24.61 13.51
N GLU A 142 4.42 24.54 12.93
CA GLU A 142 3.20 25.10 13.51
C GLU A 142 2.38 23.98 14.18
N PRO A 143 2.08 24.08 15.49
CA PRO A 143 1.28 23.10 16.21
C PRO A 143 -0.09 22.89 15.55
N GLN A 144 -0.37 21.65 15.18
CA GLN A 144 -1.61 21.24 14.53
C GLN A 144 -1.96 19.80 14.89
N VAL A 145 -3.20 19.39 14.60
CA VAL A 145 -3.62 18.00 14.80
C VAL A 145 -2.82 17.10 13.88
N LEU A 146 -2.15 16.10 14.47
CA LEU A 146 -1.37 15.11 13.76
C LEU A 146 -1.97 13.72 13.96
N VAL A 147 -2.49 13.13 12.89
CA VAL A 147 -3.06 11.77 12.94
C VAL A 147 -1.94 10.73 12.89
N MET A 148 -1.98 9.78 13.83
CA MET A 148 -1.05 8.66 13.82
C MET A 148 -1.54 7.56 12.88
N SER A 149 -0.69 7.18 11.92
CA SER A 149 -0.91 6.07 10.99
C SER A 149 -2.21 6.19 10.19
N GLY A 150 -2.29 7.21 9.33
CA GLY A 150 -3.44 7.40 8.44
C GLY A 150 -3.52 6.32 7.36
N VAL A 151 -2.40 5.92 6.77
CA VAL A 151 -2.35 5.00 5.61
C VAL A 151 -1.70 3.64 5.93
N THR A 152 -1.58 3.34 7.21
CA THR A 152 -0.99 2.10 7.73
C THR A 152 -1.56 1.83 9.13
N ASP A 153 -1.16 0.74 9.77
CA ASP A 153 -1.40 0.54 11.20
C ASP A 153 -0.07 0.73 11.96
N PRO A 154 -0.05 1.46 13.10
CA PRO A 154 1.17 1.61 13.89
C PRO A 154 1.56 0.31 14.61
N TYR A 155 0.58 -0.49 15.03
CA TYR A 155 0.76 -1.67 15.88
C TYR A 155 0.77 -2.97 15.07
N GLN A 156 1.47 -2.96 13.94
CA GLN A 156 1.63 -4.15 13.10
C GLN A 156 2.36 -5.28 13.85
N PRO A 157 2.12 -6.56 13.52
CA PRO A 157 2.83 -7.69 14.11
C PRO A 157 4.36 -7.53 14.19
N ILE A 158 4.98 -6.86 13.21
CA ILE A 158 6.41 -6.54 13.20
C ILE A 158 6.88 -5.66 14.37
N GLU A 159 6.00 -4.88 15.00
CA GLU A 159 6.35 -4.04 16.16
C GLU A 159 6.88 -4.84 17.34
N ARG A 160 6.51 -6.12 17.47
CA ARG A 160 7.09 -7.02 18.48
C ARG A 160 8.61 -7.10 18.38
N LYS A 161 9.17 -6.85 17.19
CA LYS A 161 10.61 -6.85 16.90
C LYS A 161 11.19 -5.45 16.78
N LEU A 162 10.54 -4.57 16.01
CA LEU A 162 11.12 -3.28 15.63
C LEU A 162 10.95 -2.19 16.68
N ARG A 163 9.86 -2.20 17.45
CA ARG A 163 9.57 -1.24 18.52
C ARG A 163 9.75 0.22 18.05
N ILE A 164 9.23 0.53 16.87
CA ILE A 164 9.25 1.89 16.32
C ILE A 164 8.15 2.73 16.95
N THR A 165 7.00 2.10 17.24
CA THR A 165 5.83 2.72 17.91
C THR A 165 5.49 2.05 19.22
#